data_AF-A0A965JAV6-F1
#
_entry.id   AF-A0A965JAV6-F1
#
_cell.length_a   1.000
_cell.length_b   1.000
_cell.length_c   1.000
_cell.angle_alpha   90.00
_cell.angle_beta   90.00
_cell.angle_gamma   90.00
#
_symmetry.space_group_name_H-M   'P 1'
#
loop_
_entity.id
_entity.type
_entity.pdbx_description
1 polymer ?
#
loop_
_entity_poly.entity_id
_entity_poly.type
_entity_poly.pdbx_seq_one_letter_code
_entity_poly.pdbx_strand_id
1 'polypeptide(L)'
;MCRLLGFCSKNSSTIPQLLGQDLDNFLALSQIHCDGWGYAHIDHDATKAENFREPIPAINSDSLMQQISQPTDGALLHFRWASKGLDIKEVNTHPFIYQDITFIHNG
;
A
#
# COMPACT_ATOMS: atom_id res chain seq x y z
N MET A 1 -13.21 -4.34 7.68
CA MET A 1 -12.16 -5.21 7.09
C MET A 1 -11.29 -4.37 6.17
N CYS A 2 -9.97 -4.53 6.14
CA CYS A 2 -9.06 -3.77 5.28
C CYS A 2 -9.24 -4.11 3.77
N ARG A 3 -8.41 -3.54 2.89
CA ARG A 3 -8.22 -4.00 1.51
C ARG A 3 -6.74 -4.17 1.19
N LEU A 4 -6.43 -5.22 0.43
CA LEU A 4 -5.08 -5.62 0.08
C LEU A 4 -4.94 -5.62 -1.43
N LEU A 5 -3.77 -5.21 -1.90
CA LEU A 5 -3.30 -5.44 -3.26
C LEU A 5 -1.83 -5.83 -3.17
N GLY A 6 -1.43 -6.82 -3.95
CA GLY A 6 -0.03 -7.17 -4.12
C GLY A 6 0.24 -7.56 -5.57
N PHE A 7 1.45 -7.27 -6.04
CA PHE A 7 1.91 -7.75 -7.34
C PHE A 7 3.37 -8.17 -7.29
N CYS A 8 3.74 -9.02 -8.24
CA CYS A 8 5.12 -9.39 -8.55
C CYS A 8 5.22 -9.55 -10.08
N SER A 9 6.27 -8.98 -10.68
CA SER A 9 6.47 -8.94 -12.11
C SER A 9 7.94 -9.24 -12.46
N LYS A 10 8.17 -9.74 -13.67
CA LYS A 10 9.52 -9.94 -14.22
C LYS A 10 10.15 -8.64 -14.73
N ASN A 11 9.32 -7.71 -15.16
CA ASN A 11 9.73 -6.39 -15.62
C ASN A 11 9.08 -5.35 -14.70
N SER A 12 9.80 -4.31 -14.33
CA SER A 12 9.29 -3.27 -13.45
C SER A 12 8.00 -2.65 -14.01
N SER A 13 7.02 -2.44 -13.14
CA SER A 13 5.73 -1.85 -13.47
C SER A 13 5.24 -0.95 -12.34
N THR A 14 4.11 -0.28 -12.54
CA THR A 14 3.49 0.62 -11.57
C THR A 14 2.07 0.19 -11.26
N ILE A 15 1.55 0.57 -10.08
CA ILE A 15 0.15 0.27 -9.74
C ILE A 15 -0.83 0.88 -10.75
N PRO A 16 -0.68 2.15 -11.20
CA PRO A 16 -1.51 2.70 -12.25
C PRO A 16 -1.50 1.89 -13.55
N GLN A 17 -0.34 1.39 -13.98
CA GLN A 17 -0.25 0.57 -15.19
C GLN A 17 -0.95 -0.78 -15.03
N LEU A 18 -0.77 -1.43 -13.87
CA LEU A 18 -1.34 -2.75 -13.58
C LEU A 18 -2.86 -2.71 -13.43
N LEU A 19 -3.39 -1.67 -12.79
CA LEU A 19 -4.84 -1.52 -12.60
C LEU A 19 -5.53 -0.89 -13.81
N GLY A 20 -4.82 -0.07 -14.59
CA GLY A 20 -5.39 0.61 -15.75
C GLY A 20 -6.65 1.38 -15.40
N GLN A 21 -7.76 1.05 -16.08
CA GLN A 21 -9.06 1.70 -15.88
C GLN A 21 -9.66 1.47 -14.49
N ASP A 22 -9.21 0.46 -13.74
CA ASP A 22 -9.73 0.14 -12.41
C ASP A 22 -9.01 0.91 -11.28
N LEU A 23 -8.00 1.72 -11.62
CA LEU A 23 -7.24 2.49 -10.63
C LEU A 23 -8.14 3.35 -9.75
N ASP A 24 -8.99 4.18 -10.36
CA ASP A 24 -9.87 5.10 -9.62
C ASP A 24 -10.86 4.35 -8.72
N ASN A 25 -11.42 3.24 -9.23
CA ASN A 25 -12.32 2.37 -8.47
C ASN A 25 -11.60 1.74 -7.27
N PHE A 26 -10.35 1.31 -7.46
CA PHE A 26 -9.54 0.76 -6.39
C PHE A 26 -9.23 1.83 -5.33
N LEU A 27 -8.77 3.01 -5.74
CA LEU A 27 -8.47 4.12 -4.82
C LEU A 27 -9.72 4.58 -4.05
N ALA A 28 -10.90 4.55 -4.69
CA ALA A 28 -12.17 4.89 -4.06
C ALA A 28 -12.52 3.98 -2.87
N LEU A 29 -11.97 2.74 -2.81
CA LEU A 29 -12.10 1.87 -1.63
C LEU A 29 -11.58 2.57 -0.36
N SER A 30 -10.56 3.42 -0.46
CA SER A 30 -10.02 4.15 0.70
C SER A 30 -10.99 5.16 1.32
N GLN A 31 -12.12 5.47 0.67
CA GLN A 31 -13.20 6.27 1.30
C GLN A 31 -13.89 5.50 2.43
N ILE A 32 -13.98 4.17 2.31
CA ILE A 32 -14.54 3.27 3.34
C ILE A 32 -13.41 2.73 4.23
N HIS A 33 -12.27 2.39 3.61
CA HIS A 33 -11.09 1.85 4.28
C HIS A 33 -10.12 3.01 4.61
N CYS A 34 -10.57 3.87 5.52
CA CYS A 34 -10.09 5.25 5.64
C CYS A 34 -9.17 5.52 6.85
N ASP A 35 -8.81 4.49 7.63
CA ASP A 35 -8.01 4.62 8.85
C ASP A 35 -6.49 4.51 8.62
N GLY A 36 -6.05 4.76 7.38
CA GLY A 36 -4.66 4.70 6.96
C GLY A 36 -4.45 3.96 5.65
N TRP A 37 -3.31 4.24 5.02
CA TRP A 37 -2.81 3.47 3.89
C TRP A 37 -1.32 3.18 4.06
N GLY A 38 -0.85 2.15 3.40
CA GLY A 38 0.59 1.93 3.27
C GLY A 38 0.96 1.14 2.04
N TYR A 39 2.18 1.35 1.60
CA TYR A 39 2.77 0.82 0.39
C TYR A 39 4.21 0.40 0.68
N ALA A 40 4.55 -0.83 0.35
CA ALA A 40 5.93 -1.29 0.35
C ALA A 40 6.26 -1.86 -1.02
N HIS A 41 7.46 -1.57 -1.51
CA HIS A 41 7.90 -2.06 -2.82
C HIS A 41 9.39 -2.40 -2.83
N ILE A 42 9.79 -3.22 -3.80
CA ILE A 42 11.16 -3.69 -3.98
C ILE A 42 11.49 -3.88 -5.45
N ASP A 43 12.67 -3.40 -5.84
CA ASP A 43 13.20 -3.51 -7.19
C ASP A 43 14.10 -4.75 -7.33
N HIS A 44 14.38 -5.19 -8.56
CA HIS A 44 15.11 -6.43 -8.87
C HIS A 44 16.39 -6.66 -8.05
N ASP A 45 17.21 -5.62 -7.98
CA ASP A 45 18.55 -5.65 -7.39
C ASP A 45 18.55 -5.19 -5.92
N ALA A 46 17.38 -4.82 -5.38
CA ALA A 46 17.25 -4.38 -4.01
C ALA A 46 17.15 -5.56 -3.04
N THR A 47 17.80 -5.44 -1.88
CA THR A 47 17.74 -6.44 -0.80
C THR A 47 16.81 -6.03 0.33
N LYS A 48 16.27 -4.82 0.27
CA LYS A 48 15.35 -4.26 1.26
C LYS A 48 14.26 -3.49 0.54
N ALA A 49 13.03 -3.68 1.00
CA ALA A 49 11.90 -2.93 0.50
C ALA A 49 11.88 -1.50 1.08
N GLU A 50 11.40 -0.57 0.27
CA GLU A 50 10.97 0.76 0.75
C GLU A 50 9.57 0.65 1.35
N ASN A 51 9.24 1.53 2.30
CA ASN A 51 7.96 1.50 3.02
C ASN A 51 7.43 2.90 3.26
N PHE A 52 6.20 3.13 2.85
CA PHE A 52 5.47 4.37 3.00
C PHE A 52 4.15 4.09 3.68
N ARG A 53 3.84 4.86 4.72
CA ARG A 53 2.60 4.69 5.48
C ARG A 53 2.11 6.03 5.96
N GLU A 54 0.81 6.24 5.90
CA GLU A 54 0.19 7.38 6.52
C GLU A 54 -1.10 6.96 7.24
N PRO A 55 -1.38 7.53 8.43
CA PRO A 55 -2.60 7.26 9.19
C PRO A 55 -3.78 8.10 8.70
N ILE A 56 -3.92 8.29 7.39
CA ILE A 56 -5.00 9.05 6.74
C ILE A 56 -5.62 8.21 5.61
N PRO A 57 -6.84 8.53 5.14
CA PRO A 57 -7.41 7.87 3.97
C PRO A 57 -6.50 8.07 2.75
N ALA A 58 -6.31 7.03 1.94
CA ALA A 58 -5.42 7.10 0.77
C ALA A 58 -5.82 8.21 -0.21
N ILE A 59 -7.12 8.40 -0.43
CA ILE A 59 -7.67 9.47 -1.29
C ILE A 59 -7.32 10.89 -0.82
N ASN A 60 -6.94 11.06 0.45
CA ASN A 60 -6.55 12.35 1.03
C ASN A 60 -5.02 12.53 1.09
N SER A 61 -4.24 11.56 0.61
CA SER A 61 -2.78 11.62 0.62
C SER A 61 -2.24 12.34 -0.61
N ASP A 62 -1.47 13.40 -0.36
CA ASP A 62 -0.74 14.09 -1.42
C ASP A 62 0.43 13.23 -1.96
N SER A 63 0.90 12.24 -1.20
CA SER A 63 2.07 11.43 -1.54
C SER A 63 1.73 10.10 -2.22
N LEU A 64 0.51 9.56 -2.03
CA LEU A 64 0.12 8.24 -2.55
C LEU A 64 0.42 8.07 -4.04
N MET A 65 -0.06 9.01 -4.87
CA MET A 65 0.11 8.90 -6.33
C MET A 65 1.57 8.92 -6.74
N GLN A 66 2.40 9.71 -6.07
CA GLN A 66 3.85 9.73 -6.32
C GLN A 66 4.47 8.36 -6.01
N GLN A 67 4.10 7.74 -4.88
CA GLN A 67 4.68 6.46 -4.46
C GLN A 67 4.25 5.31 -5.37
N ILE A 68 2.96 5.17 -5.65
CA ILE A 68 2.45 4.03 -6.43
C ILE A 68 2.77 4.11 -7.93
N SER A 69 3.24 5.28 -8.39
CA SER A 69 3.67 5.52 -9.77
C SER A 69 5.17 5.25 -9.99
N GLN A 70 5.94 4.92 -8.95
CA GLN A 70 7.33 4.50 -9.13
C GLN A 70 7.38 3.07 -9.73
N PRO A 71 8.13 2.84 -10.81
CA PRO A 71 8.34 1.50 -11.35
C PRO A 71 9.03 0.60 -10.34
N THR A 72 8.51 -0.61 -10.15
CA THR A 72 9.07 -1.59 -9.22
C THR A 72 8.70 -3.01 -9.63
N ASP A 73 9.38 -4.00 -9.07
CA ASP A 73 9.22 -5.41 -9.46
C ASP A 73 8.20 -6.15 -8.60
N GLY A 74 8.08 -5.76 -7.34
CA GLY A 74 7.06 -6.26 -6.45
C GLY A 74 6.60 -5.20 -5.46
N ALA A 75 5.31 -5.20 -5.16
CA ALA A 75 4.76 -4.29 -4.17
C ALA A 75 3.57 -4.86 -3.41
N LEU A 76 3.33 -4.29 -2.23
CA LEU A 76 2.19 -4.53 -1.36
C LEU A 76 1.54 -3.18 -1.01
N LEU A 77 0.25 -3.03 -1.28
CA LEU A 77 -0.57 -1.87 -0.95
C LEU A 77 -1.72 -2.29 -0.03
N HIS A 78 -1.94 -1.53 1.04
CA HIS A 78 -2.94 -1.84 2.06
C HIS A 78 -3.74 -0.59 2.43
N PHE A 79 -5.08 -0.69 2.38
CA PHE A 79 -5.99 0.31 2.95
C PHE A 79 -6.58 -0.21 4.25
N ARG A 80 -6.37 0.56 5.33
CA ARG A 80 -6.70 0.15 6.69
C ARG A 80 -8.12 0.54 7.05
N TRP A 81 -8.82 -0.39 7.67
CA TRP A 81 -10.04 -0.12 8.42
C TRP A 81 -9.86 -0.70 9.81
N ALA A 82 -9.57 0.15 10.77
CA ALA A 82 -9.20 -0.23 12.12
C ALA A 82 -10.39 -0.82 12.88
N SER A 83 -10.12 -1.88 13.62
CA SER A 83 -11.08 -2.42 14.59
C SER A 83 -11.38 -1.38 15.67
N LYS A 84 -12.63 -1.39 16.16
CA LYS A 84 -13.10 -0.44 17.17
C LYS A 84 -12.17 -0.43 18.39
N GLY A 85 -11.73 0.76 18.80
CA GLY A 85 -10.88 0.96 19.97
C GLY A 85 -9.37 0.88 19.70
N LEU A 86 -8.95 0.60 18.46
CA LEU A 86 -7.53 0.70 18.08
C LEU A 86 -7.21 2.11 17.61
N ASP A 87 -6.01 2.58 17.98
CA ASP A 87 -5.52 3.87 17.55
C ASP A 87 -5.24 3.91 16.04
N ILE A 88 -5.53 5.06 15.45
CA ILE A 88 -5.17 5.45 14.08
C ILE A 88 -3.80 6.12 14.14
N LYS A 89 -2.74 5.33 13.93
CA LYS A 89 -1.33 5.76 14.00
C LYS A 89 -0.54 5.02 12.93
N GLU A 90 0.48 5.67 12.38
CA GLU A 90 1.35 5.10 11.34
C GLU A 90 1.98 3.77 11.77
N VAL A 91 2.42 3.68 13.03
CA VAL A 91 2.97 2.46 13.65
C VAL A 91 2.01 1.27 13.61
N ASN A 92 0.69 1.50 13.56
CA ASN A 92 -0.33 0.46 13.46
C ASN A 92 -0.83 0.21 12.03
N THR A 93 -0.25 0.90 11.04
CA THR A 93 -0.60 0.80 9.63
C THR A 93 0.31 -0.22 8.95
N HIS A 94 -0.27 -1.12 8.16
CA HIS A 94 0.47 -2.03 7.29
C HIS A 94 0.96 -1.28 6.04
N PRO A 95 2.03 -1.72 5.37
CA PRO A 95 2.82 -2.93 5.65
C PRO A 95 3.75 -2.85 6.87
N PHE A 96 3.95 -4.00 7.51
CA PHE A 96 5.04 -4.18 8.48
C PHE A 96 6.28 -4.73 7.78
N ILE A 97 7.46 -4.30 8.23
CA ILE A 97 8.75 -4.77 7.73
C ILE A 97 9.55 -5.38 8.85
N TYR A 98 10.13 -6.54 8.59
CA TYR A 98 11.17 -7.14 9.41
C TYR A 98 12.26 -7.69 8.50
N GLN A 99 13.47 -7.12 8.62
CA GLN A 99 14.61 -7.44 7.76
C GLN A 99 14.27 -7.25 6.27
N ASP A 100 14.26 -8.33 5.50
CA ASP A 100 13.98 -8.40 4.07
C ASP A 100 12.52 -8.81 3.77
N ILE A 101 11.68 -8.93 4.80
CA ILE A 101 10.30 -9.38 4.67
C ILE A 101 9.35 -8.20 4.89
N THR A 102 8.39 -8.05 3.97
CA THR A 102 7.24 -7.15 4.12
C THR A 102 5.95 -7.96 4.25
N PHE A 103 5.01 -7.46 5.03
CA PHE A 103 3.78 -8.19 5.35
C PHE A 103 2.55 -7.28 5.48
N ILE A 104 1.43 -7.73 4.90
CA ILE A 104 0.11 -7.11 5.02
C ILE A 104 -0.91 -8.16 5.47
N HIS A 105 -1.88 -7.76 6.28
CA HIS A 105 -2.91 -8.66 6.80
C HIS A 105 -4.31 -8.06 6.65
N ASN A 106 -5.30 -8.94 6.45
CA ASN A 106 -6.72 -8.62 6.47
C ASN A 106 -7.45 -9.56 7.43
N GLY A 107 -7.96 -9.02 8.53
CA GLY A 107 -8.65 -9.74 9.58
C GLY A 107 -8.89 -8.88 10.79
#